data_AF-A0A6G3QLJ5-F1
#
_entry.id   AF-A0A6G3QLJ5-F1
#
_cell.length_a   1.000
_cell.length_b   1.000
_cell.length_c   1.000
_cell.angle_alpha   90.00
_cell.angle_beta   90.00
_cell.angle_gamma   90.00
#
_symmetry.space_group_name_H-M   'P 1'
#
loop_
_entity.id
_entity.type
_entity.pdbx_description
1 polymer ?
#
loop_
_entity_poly.entity_id
_entity_poly.type
_entity_poly.pdbx_seq_one_letter_code
_entity_poly.pdbx_strand_id
1 'polypeptide(L)'
;MDSVRAGSALLVHPTGRLDPRSRQFASGLAADREHTLVVVDLHAAAPRAEWEAVAGLLADDSGGGLRLVVGRGSPEDTMRVSQWLADRLGRTVVAPDAAVLPAAGGGLFVPPDRGTGWYVLRPGRDPRADSRHFPRPAWETSAADLPWATSDTGTAEPVPGGVWLRHTLVEAGALAAQRRQLAAGVHSGRPGLLMVVLGNPGMPGLPLGDVTRFWDALPAPSRAMVRFVPFGQLAVPAGETAGQALAELLDYPVAMFTGLPGAGAPGTEGHDVRVPVDGASPGWRPFAQELGHRPRLNADDPVEPPVLLAHRAPLDGLEPIGPGLYRYSQGTVLEVVQSGLWVRPADEPVDAEAVRGIPPRPEGGLIIHDAGPDAAWMRRIATEVLRRLDAETGRMCRPVSASDARAAAERSRRTSAAA
;
A
#
# COMPACT_ATOMS: atom_id res chain seq x y z
N MET A 1 32.86 14.28 -14.48
CA MET A 1 31.53 13.83 -14.01
C MET A 1 30.76 13.45 -15.23
N ASP A 2 30.02 12.35 -15.17
CA ASP A 2 29.12 11.93 -16.24
C ASP A 2 27.69 11.87 -15.70
N SER A 3 26.71 11.86 -16.60
CA SER A 3 25.31 11.62 -16.23
C SER A 3 24.69 10.58 -17.14
N VAL A 4 23.76 9.79 -16.57
CA VAL A 4 23.01 8.78 -17.30
C VAL A 4 21.56 8.77 -16.83
N ARG A 5 20.63 8.60 -17.77
CA ARG A 5 19.22 8.43 -17.42
C ARG A 5 18.99 7.02 -16.87
N ALA A 6 18.34 6.93 -15.71
CA ALA A 6 17.98 5.69 -15.04
C ALA A 6 16.51 5.77 -14.63
N GLY A 7 15.62 5.13 -15.40
CA GLY A 7 14.17 5.27 -15.21
C GLY A 7 13.72 6.72 -15.43
N SER A 8 13.00 7.28 -14.46
CA SER A 8 12.56 8.69 -14.43
C SER A 8 13.63 9.65 -13.89
N ALA A 9 14.76 9.16 -13.37
CA ALA A 9 15.79 9.97 -12.74
C ALA A 9 17.03 10.15 -13.64
N LEU A 10 17.76 11.25 -13.38
CA LEU A 10 19.12 11.46 -13.86
C LEU A 10 20.11 11.04 -12.77
N LEU A 11 20.98 10.08 -13.06
CA LEU A 11 22.06 9.69 -12.16
C LEU A 11 23.34 10.40 -12.58
N VAL A 12 23.88 11.23 -11.69
CA VAL A 12 25.20 11.87 -11.83
C VAL A 12 26.22 11.07 -11.04
N HIS A 13 27.31 10.68 -11.70
CA HIS A 13 28.34 9.83 -11.11
C HIS A 13 29.76 10.24 -11.56
N PRO A 14 30.81 9.82 -10.84
CA PRO A 14 32.18 10.02 -11.28
C PRO A 14 32.44 9.32 -12.62
N THR A 15 33.18 9.98 -13.50
CA THR A 15 33.48 9.48 -14.86
C THR A 15 34.16 8.11 -14.78
N GLY A 16 33.64 7.14 -15.54
CA GLY A 16 34.13 5.75 -15.54
C GLY A 16 33.82 4.93 -14.27
N ARG A 17 33.04 5.45 -13.31
CA ARG A 17 32.65 4.74 -12.08
C ARG A 17 31.14 4.80 -11.86
N LEU A 18 30.40 4.03 -12.66
CA LEU A 18 28.96 3.86 -12.48
C LEU A 18 28.69 2.73 -11.48
N ASP A 19 28.30 3.06 -10.25
CA ASP A 19 27.89 2.07 -9.25
C ASP A 19 26.54 1.42 -9.61
N PRO A 20 26.46 0.09 -9.74
CA PRO A 20 25.22 -0.62 -10.04
C PRO A 20 24.11 -0.37 -9.02
N ARG A 21 24.46 -0.18 -7.73
CA ARG A 21 23.45 0.05 -6.67
C ARG A 21 22.82 1.44 -6.82
N SER A 22 23.64 2.46 -7.08
CA SER A 22 23.17 3.82 -7.37
C SER A 22 22.28 3.86 -8.62
N ARG A 23 22.64 3.11 -9.67
CA ARG A 23 21.80 2.95 -10.87
C ARG A 23 20.47 2.26 -10.58
N GLN A 24 20.49 1.17 -9.83
CA GLN A 24 19.27 0.47 -9.43
C GLN A 24 18.35 1.36 -8.60
N PHE A 25 18.91 2.05 -7.61
CA PHE A 25 18.20 3.02 -6.78
C PHE A 25 17.53 4.10 -7.64
N ALA A 26 18.30 4.79 -8.50
CA ALA A 26 17.77 5.84 -9.37
C ALA A 26 16.66 5.32 -10.31
N SER A 27 16.84 4.13 -10.89
CA SER A 27 15.85 3.52 -11.78
C SER A 27 14.54 3.11 -11.09
N GLY A 28 14.58 2.89 -9.79
CA GLY A 28 13.43 2.47 -8.99
C GLY A 28 12.59 3.62 -8.46
N LEU A 29 13.01 4.88 -8.62
CA LEU A 29 12.29 6.03 -8.08
C LEU A 29 11.02 6.35 -8.88
N ALA A 30 10.01 6.87 -8.17
CA ALA A 30 8.80 7.39 -8.78
C ALA A 30 9.13 8.59 -9.67
N ALA A 31 8.31 8.84 -10.69
CA ALA A 31 8.43 10.05 -11.48
C ALA A 31 8.07 11.28 -10.65
N ASP A 32 8.89 12.33 -10.76
CA ASP A 32 8.57 13.65 -10.26
C ASP A 32 7.92 14.45 -11.40
N ARG A 33 6.70 14.96 -11.15
CA ARG A 33 5.93 15.73 -12.15
C ARG A 33 6.28 17.22 -12.15
N GLU A 34 6.97 17.70 -11.10
CA GLU A 34 7.27 19.12 -10.89
C GLU A 34 8.76 19.44 -11.08
N HIS A 35 9.64 18.47 -10.81
CA HIS A 35 11.10 18.67 -10.82
C HIS A 35 11.81 17.57 -11.63
N THR A 36 12.98 17.89 -12.19
CA THR A 36 13.90 16.85 -12.67
C THR A 36 14.48 16.13 -11.46
N LEU A 37 14.23 14.82 -11.33
CA LEU A 37 14.77 14.01 -10.25
C LEU A 37 16.23 13.65 -10.53
N VAL A 38 17.14 14.05 -9.64
CA VAL A 38 18.58 13.88 -9.78
C VAL A 38 19.14 13.11 -8.58
N VAL A 39 19.76 11.98 -8.86
CA VAL A 39 20.55 11.22 -7.87
C VAL A 39 22.02 11.53 -8.10
N VAL A 40 22.73 11.97 -7.06
CA VAL A 40 24.15 12.28 -7.13
C VAL A 40 24.93 11.27 -6.32
N ASP A 41 25.70 10.42 -7.01
CA ASP A 41 26.62 9.47 -6.38
C ASP A 41 27.94 10.14 -5.98
N LEU A 42 27.83 11.18 -5.14
CA LEU A 42 28.95 11.89 -4.53
C LEU A 42 28.69 12.09 -3.05
N HIS A 43 29.77 12.32 -2.30
CA HIS A 43 29.66 12.77 -0.93
C HIS A 43 29.28 14.26 -0.89
N ALA A 44 28.36 14.65 0.00
CA ALA A 44 27.92 16.05 0.12
C ALA A 44 29.09 17.01 0.43
N ALA A 45 30.03 16.57 1.27
CA ALA A 45 31.28 17.27 1.56
C ALA A 45 32.39 17.11 0.49
N ALA A 46 32.08 16.62 -0.71
CA ALA A 46 33.07 16.52 -1.80
C ALA A 46 33.65 17.90 -2.16
N PRO A 47 34.89 17.96 -2.70
CA PRO A 47 35.51 19.22 -3.09
C PRO A 47 34.63 20.05 -4.02
N ARG A 48 34.74 21.38 -3.88
CA ARG A 48 33.95 22.33 -4.67
C ARG A 48 34.06 22.12 -6.18
N ALA A 49 35.24 21.73 -6.69
CA ALA A 49 35.45 21.46 -8.11
C ALA A 49 34.57 20.31 -8.64
N GLU A 50 34.32 19.28 -7.83
CA GLU A 50 33.42 18.18 -8.19
C GLU A 50 31.98 18.66 -8.31
N TRP A 51 31.55 19.50 -7.37
CA TRP A 51 30.21 20.10 -7.39
C TRP A 51 30.02 21.14 -8.49
N GLU A 52 31.05 21.90 -8.87
CA GLU A 52 31.02 22.75 -10.08
C GLU A 52 30.86 21.89 -11.35
N ALA A 53 31.48 20.72 -11.41
CA ALA A 53 31.29 19.79 -12.53
C ALA A 53 29.85 19.23 -12.57
N VAL A 54 29.25 18.93 -11.41
CA VAL A 54 27.81 18.58 -11.31
C VAL A 54 26.93 19.73 -11.79
N ALA A 55 27.19 20.96 -11.32
CA ALA A 55 26.43 22.13 -11.75
C ALA A 55 26.55 22.36 -13.27
N GLY A 56 27.74 22.19 -13.85
CA GLY A 56 27.96 22.26 -15.30
C GLY A 56 27.09 21.25 -16.07
N LEU A 57 27.01 20.00 -15.62
CA LEU A 57 26.16 18.98 -16.24
C LEU A 57 24.66 19.31 -16.15
N LEU A 58 24.23 19.90 -15.03
CA LEU A 58 22.82 20.21 -14.79
C LEU A 58 22.40 21.56 -15.39
N ALA A 59 23.35 22.40 -15.82
CA ALA A 59 23.07 23.69 -16.44
C ALA A 59 22.42 23.54 -17.82
N ASP A 60 22.80 22.51 -18.57
CA ASP A 60 22.29 22.25 -19.94
C ASP A 60 20.91 21.57 -19.95
N ASP A 61 20.43 21.07 -18.80
CA ASP A 61 19.10 20.51 -18.68
C ASP A 61 18.04 21.63 -18.66
N SER A 62 17.31 21.77 -19.77
CA SER A 62 16.23 22.76 -19.99
C SER A 62 15.00 22.63 -19.07
N GLY A 63 14.99 21.70 -18.12
CA GLY A 63 13.87 21.43 -17.21
C GLY A 63 13.69 22.46 -16.10
N GLY A 64 12.56 22.39 -15.38
CA GLY A 64 12.18 23.29 -14.28
C GLY A 64 13.06 23.20 -13.03
N GLY A 65 12.49 23.02 -11.83
CA GLY A 65 13.28 22.81 -10.63
C GLY A 65 13.96 21.43 -10.60
N LEU A 66 14.85 21.20 -9.63
CA LEU A 66 15.54 19.93 -9.40
C LEU A 66 15.07 19.30 -8.09
N ARG A 67 14.89 17.98 -8.04
CA ARG A 67 14.79 17.23 -6.79
C ARG A 67 16.06 16.41 -6.61
N LEU A 68 16.84 16.76 -5.60
CA LEU A 68 18.18 16.24 -5.38
C LEU A 68 18.20 15.16 -4.31
N VAL A 69 18.76 14.00 -4.63
CA VAL A 69 19.13 12.96 -3.68
C VAL A 69 20.64 12.81 -3.68
N VAL A 70 21.29 13.23 -2.60
CA VAL A 70 22.73 13.07 -2.42
C VAL A 70 22.98 11.77 -1.66
N GLY A 71 23.74 10.85 -2.27
CA GLY A 71 23.83 9.48 -1.74
C GLY A 71 24.58 9.37 -0.40
N ARG A 72 25.46 10.32 -0.09
CA ARG A 72 26.36 10.27 1.07
C ARG A 72 26.60 11.66 1.65
N GLY A 73 26.74 11.76 2.97
CA GLY A 73 27.11 13.00 3.65
C GLY A 73 26.22 13.30 4.85
N SER A 74 26.57 14.34 5.59
CA SER A 74 25.72 14.82 6.70
C SER A 74 24.49 15.58 6.15
N PRO A 75 23.40 15.62 6.92
CA PRO A 75 22.31 16.59 6.75
C PRO A 75 22.76 18.00 6.40
N GLU A 76 23.68 18.54 7.19
CA GLU A 76 24.17 19.93 7.07
C GLU A 76 24.92 20.15 5.76
N ASP A 77 25.79 19.21 5.38
CA ASP A 77 26.51 19.26 4.11
C ASP A 77 25.54 19.19 2.93
N THR A 78 24.53 18.32 3.02
CA THR A 78 23.53 18.13 1.98
C THR A 78 22.73 19.40 1.77
N MET A 79 22.28 20.05 2.85
CA MET A 79 21.55 21.31 2.79
C MET A 79 22.41 22.45 2.24
N ARG A 80 23.65 22.58 2.72
CA ARG A 80 24.60 23.60 2.26
C ARG A 80 24.89 23.47 0.77
N VAL A 81 25.18 22.26 0.29
CA VAL A 81 25.51 22.06 -1.13
C VAL A 81 24.29 22.20 -2.04
N SER A 82 23.11 21.82 -1.54
CA SER A 82 21.86 21.98 -2.28
C SER A 82 21.46 23.46 -2.41
N GLN A 83 21.61 24.26 -1.35
CA GLN A 83 21.39 25.71 -1.42
C GLN A 83 22.39 26.35 -2.38
N TRP A 84 23.67 25.97 -2.27
CA TRP A 84 24.69 26.44 -3.19
C TRP A 84 24.35 26.11 -4.65
N LEU A 85 23.88 24.89 -4.93
CA LEU A 85 23.49 24.47 -6.28
C LEU A 85 22.30 25.28 -6.79
N ALA A 86 21.32 25.57 -5.92
CA ALA A 86 20.20 26.46 -6.25
C ALA A 86 20.70 27.87 -6.65
N ASP A 87 21.58 28.47 -5.83
CA ASP A 87 22.18 29.78 -6.11
C ASP A 87 22.99 29.78 -7.41
N ARG A 88 23.80 28.72 -7.62
CA ARG A 88 24.71 28.60 -8.76
C ARG A 88 23.98 28.44 -10.09
N LEU A 89 22.89 27.67 -10.08
CA LEU A 89 22.08 27.38 -11.26
C LEU A 89 20.96 28.42 -11.48
N GLY A 90 20.66 29.24 -10.46
CA GLY A 90 19.49 30.14 -10.51
C GLY A 90 18.16 29.39 -10.53
N ARG A 91 18.12 28.14 -10.01
CA ARG A 91 16.97 27.22 -10.09
C ARG A 91 16.51 26.80 -8.70
N THR A 92 15.27 26.36 -8.60
CA THR A 92 14.77 25.73 -7.37
C THR A 92 15.39 24.35 -7.22
N VAL A 93 15.89 24.03 -6.03
CA VAL A 93 16.36 22.69 -5.65
C VAL A 93 15.53 22.19 -4.47
N VAL A 94 15.01 20.98 -4.55
CA VAL A 94 14.32 20.31 -3.45
C VAL A 94 15.21 19.21 -2.91
N ALA A 95 15.63 19.31 -1.65
CA ALA A 95 16.57 18.37 -1.04
C ALA A 95 16.11 17.96 0.36
N PRO A 96 16.43 16.74 0.82
CA PRO A 96 16.08 16.29 2.16
C PRO A 96 17.05 16.85 3.20
N ASP A 97 16.54 17.11 4.40
CA ASP A 97 17.36 17.49 5.55
C ASP A 97 17.94 16.29 6.31
N ALA A 98 17.68 15.07 5.86
CA ALA A 98 18.18 13.84 6.48
C ALA A 98 18.25 12.69 5.47
N ALA A 99 18.81 11.57 5.91
CA ALA A 99 18.85 10.35 5.11
C ALA A 99 17.43 9.88 4.77
N VAL A 100 17.13 9.83 3.47
CA VAL A 100 15.84 9.34 2.95
C VAL A 100 15.74 7.82 3.07
N LEU A 101 14.56 7.35 3.46
CA LEU A 101 14.16 5.96 3.45
C LEU A 101 13.49 5.64 2.10
N PRO A 102 14.06 4.76 1.27
CA PRO A 102 13.40 4.27 0.07
C PRO A 102 12.19 3.42 0.45
N ALA A 103 11.09 3.59 -0.27
CA ALA A 103 9.84 2.88 -0.03
C ALA A 103 9.29 2.24 -1.31
N ALA A 104 8.40 1.26 -1.14
CA ALA A 104 7.81 0.53 -2.26
C ALA A 104 7.08 1.46 -3.24
N GLY A 105 7.24 1.21 -4.54
CA GLY A 105 6.66 2.06 -5.59
C GLY A 105 7.48 3.32 -5.87
N GLY A 106 8.74 3.34 -5.44
CA GLY A 106 9.72 4.37 -5.80
C GLY A 106 9.60 5.66 -4.99
N GLY A 107 8.79 5.66 -3.93
CA GLY A 107 8.71 6.80 -3.03
C GLY A 107 9.94 6.91 -2.13
N LEU A 108 10.18 8.12 -1.63
CA LEU A 108 11.20 8.42 -0.63
C LEU A 108 10.53 9.10 0.56
N PHE A 109 10.97 8.78 1.77
CA PHE A 109 10.39 9.28 2.99
C PHE A 109 11.48 9.73 3.97
N VAL A 110 11.27 10.83 4.68
CA VAL A 110 12.14 11.26 5.78
C VAL A 110 11.47 10.91 7.11
N PRO A 111 11.93 9.86 7.81
CA PRO A 111 11.37 9.45 9.09
C PRO A 111 11.38 10.56 10.14
N PRO A 112 10.34 10.68 11.00
CA PRO A 112 10.25 11.72 12.03
C PRO A 112 11.41 11.72 13.04
N ASP A 113 12.04 10.57 13.28
CA ASP A 113 13.19 10.41 14.18
C ASP A 113 14.53 10.79 13.52
N ARG A 114 14.55 11.09 12.22
CA ARG A 114 15.79 11.39 11.46
C ARG A 114 15.90 12.82 10.98
N GLY A 115 14.78 13.46 10.68
CA GLY A 115 14.75 14.80 10.10
C GLY A 115 13.34 15.37 10.07
N THR A 116 13.20 16.54 9.47
CA THR A 116 11.92 17.25 9.33
C THR A 116 11.29 17.07 7.95
N GLY A 117 12.09 16.72 6.92
CA GLY A 117 11.57 16.43 5.59
C GLY A 117 12.41 16.98 4.45
N TRP A 118 11.72 17.22 3.34
CA TRP A 118 12.24 17.88 2.17
C TRP A 118 12.11 19.40 2.31
N TYR A 119 13.07 20.12 1.74
CA TYR A 119 13.11 21.57 1.72
C TYR A 119 13.18 22.08 0.29
N VAL A 120 12.38 23.11 0.00
CA VAL A 120 12.49 23.92 -1.21
C VAL A 120 13.55 25.01 -0.98
N LEU A 121 14.61 24.94 -1.76
CA LEU A 121 15.76 25.85 -1.76
C LEU A 121 15.65 26.72 -3.01
N ARG A 122 15.72 28.04 -2.83
CA ARG A 122 15.63 29.01 -3.93
C ARG A 122 16.84 29.95 -3.91
N PRO A 123 17.24 30.50 -5.07
CA PRO A 123 18.39 31.39 -5.14
C PRO A 123 18.27 32.58 -4.20
N GLY A 124 19.23 32.75 -3.29
CA GLY A 124 19.31 33.86 -2.34
C GLY A 124 18.15 33.94 -1.34
N ARG A 125 17.45 32.83 -1.08
CA ARG A 125 16.33 32.76 -0.13
C ARG A 125 16.57 31.69 0.91
N ASP A 126 15.97 31.89 2.08
CA ASP A 126 16.03 30.88 3.15
C ASP A 126 15.28 29.60 2.74
N PRO A 127 15.77 28.42 3.16
CA PRO A 127 15.10 27.15 2.93
C PRO A 127 13.68 27.12 3.49
N ARG A 128 12.73 26.59 2.72
CA ARG A 128 11.34 26.40 3.17
C ARG A 128 11.00 24.92 3.23
N ALA A 129 10.46 24.46 4.36
CA ALA A 129 9.96 23.09 4.49
C ALA A 129 8.88 22.80 3.43
N ASP A 130 8.90 21.56 2.92
CA ASP A 130 7.96 21.08 1.91
C ASP A 130 7.06 19.96 2.44
N SER A 131 7.58 18.74 2.46
CA SER A 131 6.87 17.50 2.79
C SER A 131 7.86 16.50 3.37
N ARG A 132 7.40 15.51 4.15
CA ARG A 132 8.26 14.36 4.51
C ARG A 132 8.35 13.31 3.41
N HIS A 133 7.47 13.38 2.44
CA HIS A 133 7.23 12.35 1.44
C HIS A 133 7.60 12.82 0.05
N PHE A 134 8.06 11.88 -0.76
CA PHE A 134 8.19 12.02 -2.19
C PHE A 134 7.60 10.77 -2.88
N PRO A 135 6.73 10.92 -3.88
CA PRO A 135 6.03 12.16 -4.25
C PRO A 135 5.22 12.72 -3.08
N ARG A 136 5.01 14.05 -3.07
CA ARG A 136 4.22 14.69 -2.01
C ARG A 136 2.76 14.24 -2.09
N PRO A 137 2.19 13.67 -1.02
CA PRO A 137 0.80 13.26 -1.00
C PRO A 137 -0.15 14.44 -0.84
N ALA A 138 -1.35 14.33 -1.42
CA ALA A 138 -2.40 15.33 -1.26
C ALA A 138 -3.11 15.24 0.11
N TRP A 139 -2.88 14.15 0.85
CA TRP A 139 -3.46 13.90 2.17
C TRP A 139 -2.58 14.36 3.33
N GLU A 140 -1.37 14.89 3.08
CA GLU A 140 -0.43 15.28 4.14
C GLU A 140 -1.10 16.25 5.12
N THR A 141 -1.15 15.86 6.39
CA THR A 141 -1.83 16.62 7.46
C THR A 141 -1.06 16.42 8.76
N SER A 142 -1.21 17.35 9.71
CA SER A 142 -0.56 17.24 11.02
C SER A 142 -0.83 15.91 11.75
N ALA A 143 -2.03 15.35 11.60
CA ALA A 143 -2.41 14.05 12.17
C ALA A 143 -1.64 12.86 11.56
N ALA A 144 -1.11 13.03 10.35
CA ALA A 144 -0.37 12.01 9.60
C ALA A 144 1.14 12.27 9.50
N ASP A 145 1.63 13.42 10.00
CA ASP A 145 3.00 13.88 9.76
C ASP A 145 3.97 13.60 10.91
N LEU A 146 3.46 13.47 12.15
CA LEU A 146 4.26 13.21 13.34
C LEU A 146 3.67 12.06 14.16
N PRO A 147 4.49 11.30 14.91
CA PRO A 147 3.98 10.30 15.83
C PRO A 147 3.21 10.93 16.98
N TRP A 148 2.04 10.38 17.33
CA TRP A 148 1.28 10.78 18.50
C TRP A 148 0.51 9.61 19.12
N ALA A 149 0.30 9.67 20.45
CA ALA A 149 -0.43 8.63 21.17
C ALA A 149 -1.92 8.75 20.89
N THR A 150 -2.52 7.73 20.29
CA THR A 150 -3.98 7.64 20.18
C THR A 150 -4.58 7.22 21.51
N SER A 151 -3.87 6.44 22.33
CA SER A 151 -4.24 6.08 23.70
C SER A 151 -3.03 5.66 24.52
N ASP A 152 -3.24 5.21 25.75
CA ASP A 152 -2.19 4.62 26.59
C ASP A 152 -1.52 3.39 25.94
N THR A 153 -2.23 2.71 25.03
CA THR A 153 -1.74 1.51 24.34
C THR A 153 -1.59 1.69 22.83
N GLY A 154 -2.11 2.76 22.24
CA GLY A 154 -2.10 3.01 20.80
C GLY A 154 -1.25 4.21 20.39
N THR A 155 -0.57 4.11 19.26
CA THR A 155 0.22 5.17 18.62
C THR A 155 -0.12 5.26 17.14
N ALA A 156 -0.39 6.47 16.66
CA ALA A 156 -0.38 6.80 15.23
C ALA A 156 1.04 7.20 14.83
N GLU A 157 1.65 6.48 13.90
CA GLU A 157 3.02 6.73 13.43
C GLU A 157 3.06 6.94 11.91
N PRO A 158 3.67 8.03 11.41
CA PRO A 158 3.87 8.24 9.98
C PRO A 158 4.71 7.12 9.35
N VAL A 159 4.25 6.62 8.21
CA VAL A 159 4.96 5.66 7.35
C VAL A 159 4.97 6.20 5.90
N PRO A 160 5.82 5.65 5.00
CA PRO A 160 5.96 6.21 3.65
C PRO A 160 4.66 6.31 2.83
N GLY A 161 3.70 5.38 3.02
CA GLY A 161 2.42 5.38 2.31
C GLY A 161 1.25 6.00 3.07
N GLY A 162 1.47 6.52 4.29
CA GLY A 162 0.38 6.97 5.15
C GLY A 162 0.72 6.91 6.63
N VAL A 163 -0.15 6.27 7.42
CA VAL A 163 -0.04 6.19 8.88
C VAL A 163 -0.19 4.75 9.33
N TRP A 164 0.59 4.36 10.32
CA TRP A 164 0.47 3.08 11.02
C TRP A 164 -0.12 3.30 12.40
N LEU A 165 -1.33 2.80 12.60
CA LEU A 165 -1.98 2.71 13.91
C LEU A 165 -1.52 1.42 14.57
N ARG A 166 -0.70 1.54 15.61
CA ARG A 166 0.01 0.41 16.21
C ARG A 166 -0.06 0.44 17.74
N HIS A 167 0.28 -0.69 18.36
CA HIS A 167 0.53 -0.75 19.78
C HIS A 167 1.77 0.07 20.15
N THR A 168 1.71 0.74 21.30
CA THR A 168 2.81 1.54 21.87
C THR A 168 3.90 0.63 22.46
N LEU A 169 3.51 -0.45 23.13
CA LEU A 169 4.40 -1.36 23.87
C LEU A 169 4.90 -2.51 22.98
N VAL A 170 5.68 -2.18 21.95
CA VAL A 170 6.32 -3.16 21.06
C VAL A 170 7.82 -3.19 21.35
N GLU A 171 8.39 -4.39 21.43
CA GLU A 171 9.83 -4.58 21.61
C GLU A 171 10.63 -3.91 20.48
N ALA A 172 11.74 -3.23 20.82
CA ALA A 172 12.42 -2.32 19.90
C ALA A 172 12.93 -3.00 18.62
N GLY A 173 13.44 -4.24 18.74
CA GLY A 173 13.88 -5.04 17.60
C GLY A 173 12.72 -5.39 16.67
N ALA A 174 11.61 -5.87 17.22
CA ALA A 174 10.38 -6.14 16.48
C ALA A 174 9.83 -4.88 15.79
N LEU A 175 9.78 -3.74 16.49
CA LEU A 175 9.32 -2.47 15.94
C LEU A 175 10.17 -2.02 14.75
N ALA A 176 11.51 -2.12 14.86
CA ALA A 176 12.42 -1.77 13.77
C ALA A 176 12.28 -2.73 12.56
N ALA A 177 12.00 -4.01 12.79
CA ALA A 177 11.72 -4.96 11.73
C ALA A 177 10.40 -4.64 11.01
N GLN A 178 9.33 -4.38 11.75
CA GLN A 178 8.00 -4.03 11.22
C GLN A 178 8.04 -2.72 10.42
N ARG A 179 8.75 -1.68 10.91
CA ARG A 179 8.98 -0.44 10.15
C ARG A 179 9.64 -0.69 8.80
N ARG A 180 10.70 -1.51 8.77
CA ARG A 180 11.38 -1.89 7.52
C ARG A 180 10.45 -2.65 6.57
N GLN A 181 9.64 -3.54 7.10
CA GLN A 181 8.66 -4.29 6.32
C GLN A 181 7.60 -3.39 5.69
N LEU A 182 7.04 -2.44 6.45
CA LEU A 182 6.05 -1.49 5.91
C LEU A 182 6.67 -0.58 4.86
N ALA A 183 7.90 -0.08 5.08
CA ALA A 183 8.59 0.73 4.09
C ALA A 183 8.86 -0.05 2.78
N ALA A 184 9.31 -1.31 2.88
CA ALA A 184 9.61 -2.15 1.73
C ALA A 184 8.37 -2.75 1.05
N GLY A 185 7.26 -2.89 1.77
CA GLY A 185 6.09 -3.67 1.35
C GLY A 185 4.82 -2.88 1.07
N VAL A 186 4.68 -1.66 1.58
CA VAL A 186 3.48 -0.82 1.34
C VAL A 186 3.79 0.26 0.32
N HIS A 187 3.01 0.28 -0.76
CA HIS A 187 3.16 1.21 -1.86
C HIS A 187 3.01 2.67 -1.38
N SER A 188 4.04 3.50 -1.59
CA SER A 188 4.05 4.93 -1.23
C SER A 188 3.92 5.89 -2.41
N GLY A 189 4.23 5.45 -3.63
CA GLY A 189 4.17 6.29 -4.84
C GLY A 189 2.78 6.74 -5.33
N ARG A 190 1.71 6.62 -4.52
CA ARG A 190 0.35 7.09 -4.89
C ARG A 190 -0.10 8.24 -3.99
N PRO A 191 0.10 9.49 -4.41
CA PRO A 191 -0.19 10.66 -3.56
C PRO A 191 -1.68 10.87 -3.27
N GLY A 192 -2.57 10.15 -3.98
CA GLY A 192 -4.04 10.25 -3.84
C GLY A 192 -4.66 9.32 -2.78
N LEU A 193 -3.88 8.46 -2.12
CA LEU A 193 -4.39 7.47 -1.16
C LEU A 193 -3.65 7.58 0.17
N LEU A 194 -4.41 7.72 1.27
CA LEU A 194 -3.90 7.68 2.64
C LEU A 194 -4.03 6.26 3.18
N MET A 195 -2.93 5.53 3.24
CA MET A 195 -2.92 4.16 3.75
C MET A 195 -2.90 4.18 5.27
N VAL A 196 -3.94 3.65 5.90
CA VAL A 196 -4.03 3.51 7.36
C VAL A 196 -3.78 2.05 7.70
N VAL A 197 -2.53 1.74 8.05
CA VAL A 197 -2.07 0.41 8.43
C VAL A 197 -2.53 0.12 9.86
N LEU A 198 -3.15 -1.04 10.07
CA LEU A 198 -3.84 -1.37 11.32
C LEU A 198 -3.14 -2.51 12.06
N GLY A 199 -2.75 -2.22 13.31
CA GLY A 199 -2.22 -3.19 14.27
C GLY A 199 -0.80 -3.64 13.98
N ASN A 200 -0.33 -4.60 14.78
CA ASN A 200 1.00 -5.21 14.65
C ASN A 200 0.85 -6.73 14.54
N PRO A 201 1.63 -7.40 13.67
CA PRO A 201 1.77 -8.84 13.74
C PRO A 201 2.19 -9.30 15.14
N GLY A 202 1.53 -10.33 15.68
CA GLY A 202 1.85 -10.94 16.97
C GLY A 202 1.41 -10.17 18.22
N MET A 203 0.77 -9.01 18.08
CA MET A 203 0.22 -8.25 19.20
C MET A 203 -1.30 -8.51 19.37
N PRO A 204 -1.89 -8.19 20.54
CA PRO A 204 -3.33 -8.18 20.71
C PRO A 204 -4.04 -7.30 19.66
N GLY A 205 -5.34 -7.50 19.47
CA GLY A 205 -6.13 -6.66 18.56
C GLY A 205 -6.03 -5.17 18.92
N LEU A 206 -5.77 -4.32 17.93
CA LEU A 206 -5.79 -2.86 18.11
C LEU A 206 -7.22 -2.42 18.45
N PRO A 207 -7.43 -1.66 19.54
CA PRO A 207 -8.74 -1.14 19.89
C PRO A 207 -9.35 -0.27 18.80
N LEU A 208 -10.62 -0.49 18.51
CA LEU A 208 -11.39 0.32 17.54
C LEU A 208 -11.38 1.82 17.87
N GLY A 209 -11.38 2.18 19.16
CA GLY A 209 -11.31 3.58 19.60
C GLY A 209 -10.03 4.32 19.20
N ASP A 210 -8.91 3.61 18.99
CA ASP A 210 -7.69 4.23 18.45
C ASP A 210 -7.88 4.67 17.00
N VAL A 211 -8.63 3.88 16.23
CA VAL A 211 -8.98 4.21 14.83
C VAL A 211 -9.91 5.41 14.78
N THR A 212 -10.93 5.46 15.65
CA THR A 212 -11.85 6.61 15.74
C THR A 212 -11.11 7.91 16.08
N ARG A 213 -10.22 7.89 17.08
CA ARG A 213 -9.46 9.10 17.46
C ARG A 213 -8.56 9.60 16.33
N PHE A 214 -7.93 8.69 15.59
CA PHE A 214 -7.18 9.08 14.40
C PHE A 214 -8.10 9.65 13.30
N TRP A 215 -9.23 9.00 13.03
CA TRP A 215 -10.21 9.45 12.05
C TRP A 215 -10.77 10.84 12.35
N ASP A 216 -11.06 11.12 13.62
CA ASP A 216 -11.56 12.41 14.07
C ASP A 216 -10.53 13.54 13.89
N ALA A 217 -9.23 13.21 14.01
CA ALA A 217 -8.14 14.14 13.75
C ALA A 217 -7.93 14.43 12.25
N LEU A 218 -8.49 13.63 11.34
CA LEU A 218 -8.38 13.85 9.90
C LEU A 218 -9.39 14.91 9.41
N PRO A 219 -8.95 15.87 8.57
CA PRO A 219 -9.86 16.72 7.81
C PRO A 219 -10.77 15.91 6.90
N ALA A 220 -11.98 16.41 6.66
CA ALA A 220 -12.98 15.74 5.83
C ALA A 220 -12.48 15.34 4.41
N PRO A 221 -11.70 16.17 3.68
CA PRO A 221 -11.15 15.76 2.38
C PRO A 221 -10.22 14.55 2.48
N SER A 222 -9.43 14.44 3.55
CA SER A 222 -8.49 13.33 3.76
C SER A 222 -9.20 12.02 4.06
N ARG A 223 -10.36 12.06 4.74
CA ARG A 223 -11.18 10.87 5.06
C ARG A 223 -11.59 10.08 3.81
N ALA A 224 -11.95 10.76 2.72
CA ALA A 224 -12.31 10.12 1.45
C ALA A 224 -11.12 9.38 0.78
N MET A 225 -9.89 9.78 1.12
CA MET A 225 -8.65 9.19 0.60
C MET A 225 -8.18 7.99 1.42
N VAL A 226 -8.78 7.74 2.59
CA VAL A 226 -8.36 6.68 3.50
C VAL A 226 -8.59 5.30 2.88
N ARG A 227 -7.58 4.44 2.98
CA ARG A 227 -7.66 3.00 2.74
C ARG A 227 -7.08 2.26 3.92
N PHE A 228 -7.90 1.44 4.57
CA PHE A 228 -7.45 0.62 5.69
C PHE A 228 -6.66 -0.59 5.20
N VAL A 229 -5.54 -0.87 5.87
CA VAL A 229 -4.62 -1.95 5.50
C VAL A 229 -4.41 -2.87 6.70
N PRO A 230 -4.85 -4.14 6.64
CA PRO A 230 -4.61 -5.08 7.73
C PRO A 230 -3.13 -5.44 7.81
N PHE A 231 -2.52 -5.24 8.98
CA PHE A 231 -1.15 -5.67 9.28
C PHE A 231 -1.07 -6.51 10.56
N GLY A 232 -1.86 -6.16 11.56
CA GLY A 232 -2.20 -6.98 12.71
C GLY A 232 -3.71 -7.16 12.84
N GLN A 233 -4.14 -7.63 14.02
CA GLN A 233 -5.56 -7.80 14.32
C GLN A 233 -6.19 -6.48 14.79
N LEU A 234 -7.49 -6.31 14.54
CA LEU A 234 -8.34 -5.32 15.21
C LEU A 234 -9.15 -6.01 16.30
N ALA A 235 -9.38 -5.33 17.42
CA ALA A 235 -10.29 -5.79 18.46
C ALA A 235 -11.74 -5.51 18.05
N VAL A 236 -12.30 -6.38 17.22
CA VAL A 236 -13.66 -6.25 16.68
C VAL A 236 -14.67 -7.03 17.53
N PRO A 237 -15.95 -6.60 17.57
CA PRO A 237 -17.00 -7.40 18.18
C PRO A 237 -17.10 -8.80 17.57
N ALA A 238 -17.45 -9.74 18.43
CA ALA A 238 -17.77 -11.11 18.10
C ALA A 238 -18.70 -11.23 16.87
N GLY A 239 -18.27 -11.97 15.84
CA GLY A 239 -19.08 -12.23 14.65
C GLY A 239 -19.09 -11.12 13.58
N GLU A 240 -18.44 -9.99 13.83
CA GLU A 240 -18.26 -8.92 12.85
C GLU A 240 -16.93 -9.05 12.08
N THR A 241 -16.89 -8.48 10.87
CA THR A 241 -15.64 -8.31 10.14
C THR A 241 -15.03 -6.94 10.45
N ALA A 242 -13.71 -6.82 10.36
CA ALA A 242 -13.00 -5.54 10.57
C ALA A 242 -13.57 -4.40 9.73
N GLY A 243 -13.83 -4.65 8.44
CA GLY A 243 -14.39 -3.64 7.55
C GLY A 243 -15.80 -3.20 7.96
N GLN A 244 -16.67 -4.14 8.36
CA GLN A 244 -18.01 -3.77 8.83
C GLN A 244 -17.96 -2.99 10.14
N ALA A 245 -17.20 -3.48 11.13
CA ALA A 245 -17.07 -2.83 12.43
C ALA A 245 -16.55 -1.40 12.30
N LEU A 246 -15.60 -1.16 11.38
CA LEU A 246 -15.12 0.19 11.07
C LEU A 246 -16.17 1.05 10.37
N ALA A 247 -16.93 0.50 9.41
CA ALA A 247 -17.98 1.24 8.72
C ALA A 247 -19.04 1.76 9.69
N GLU A 248 -19.51 0.89 10.60
CA GLU A 248 -20.47 1.23 11.65
C GLU A 248 -19.92 2.27 12.63
N LEU A 249 -18.70 2.03 13.13
CA LEU A 249 -18.07 2.88 14.13
C LEU A 249 -17.82 4.31 13.63
N LEU A 250 -17.42 4.44 12.35
CA LEU A 250 -17.09 5.72 11.75
C LEU A 250 -18.30 6.41 11.10
N ASP A 251 -19.45 5.72 11.05
CA ASP A 251 -20.65 6.12 10.29
C ASP A 251 -20.29 6.59 8.88
N TYR A 252 -19.44 5.81 8.20
CA TYR A 252 -18.84 6.20 6.94
C TYR A 252 -18.52 4.99 6.06
N PRO A 253 -18.72 5.06 4.73
CA PRO A 253 -18.28 4.00 3.84
C PRO A 253 -16.75 3.85 3.87
N VAL A 254 -16.26 2.69 4.31
CA VAL A 254 -14.82 2.42 4.41
C VAL A 254 -14.35 1.51 3.30
N ALA A 255 -13.12 1.72 2.84
CA ALA A 255 -12.44 0.86 1.90
C ALA A 255 -11.23 0.21 2.57
N MET A 256 -11.11 -1.11 2.43
CA MET A 256 -10.11 -1.93 3.09
C MET A 256 -9.40 -2.82 2.08
N PHE A 257 -8.07 -2.83 2.12
CA PHE A 257 -7.28 -3.81 1.39
C PHE A 257 -7.41 -5.19 2.03
N THR A 258 -7.39 -6.23 1.21
CA THR A 258 -7.43 -7.62 1.68
C THR A 258 -6.09 -8.11 2.23
N GLY A 259 -5.02 -7.33 2.09
CA GLY A 259 -3.67 -7.58 2.59
C GLY A 259 -2.78 -6.33 2.50
N LEU A 260 -1.46 -6.49 2.58
CA LEU A 260 -0.50 -5.40 2.37
C LEU A 260 -0.39 -5.07 0.87
N PRO A 261 -0.68 -3.82 0.45
CA PRO A 261 -0.63 -3.43 -0.95
C PRO A 261 0.79 -3.01 -1.35
N GLY A 262 1.52 -3.95 -1.96
CA GLY A 262 2.82 -3.70 -2.55
C GLY A 262 2.75 -2.93 -3.86
N ALA A 263 3.93 -2.50 -4.33
CA ALA A 263 4.07 -1.98 -5.67
C ALA A 263 3.75 -3.09 -6.69
N GLY A 264 2.91 -2.77 -7.68
CA GLY A 264 2.69 -3.64 -8.83
C GLY A 264 3.95 -3.75 -9.70
N ALA A 265 3.84 -4.48 -10.81
CA ALA A 265 4.91 -4.54 -11.80
C ALA A 265 5.26 -3.12 -12.28
N PRO A 266 6.55 -2.80 -12.55
CA PRO A 266 6.95 -1.49 -13.04
C PRO A 266 6.12 -1.08 -14.27
N GLY A 267 5.59 0.14 -14.27
CA GLY A 267 4.74 0.67 -15.34
C GLY A 267 3.26 0.29 -15.26
N THR A 268 2.84 -0.46 -14.24
CA THR A 268 1.41 -0.74 -13.98
C THR A 268 0.87 0.18 -12.89
N GLU A 269 -0.32 0.73 -13.09
CA GLU A 269 -1.07 1.48 -12.07
C GLU A 269 -1.81 0.54 -11.10
N GLY A 270 -1.28 -0.66 -10.81
CA GLY A 270 -1.89 -1.65 -9.92
C GLY A 270 -1.16 -1.82 -8.58
N HIS A 271 -1.84 -2.34 -7.56
CA HIS A 271 -1.21 -2.83 -6.33
C HIS A 271 -0.97 -4.34 -6.45
N ASP A 272 0.18 -4.83 -5.98
CA ASP A 272 0.35 -6.27 -5.72
C ASP A 272 0.00 -6.53 -4.25
N VAL A 273 -1.27 -6.79 -3.98
CA VAL A 273 -1.76 -7.08 -2.63
C VAL A 273 -1.30 -8.47 -2.21
N ARG A 274 -0.70 -8.58 -1.03
CA ARG A 274 -0.28 -9.85 -0.41
C ARG A 274 -0.76 -9.96 1.02
N VAL A 275 -1.28 -11.12 1.40
CA VAL A 275 -1.67 -11.42 2.78
C VAL A 275 -0.50 -12.14 3.47
N PRO A 276 0.23 -11.51 4.42
CA PRO A 276 1.32 -12.17 5.12
C PRO A 276 0.82 -13.39 5.90
N VAL A 277 1.51 -14.54 5.79
CA VAL A 277 1.09 -15.81 6.42
C VAL A 277 1.57 -15.92 7.88
N ASP A 278 2.62 -15.18 8.25
CA ASP A 278 3.28 -15.22 9.57
C ASP A 278 3.90 -13.87 9.95
N GLY A 279 3.48 -12.80 9.26
CA GLY A 279 4.05 -11.46 9.42
C GLY A 279 5.43 -11.26 8.78
N ALA A 280 6.09 -12.28 8.21
CA ALA A 280 7.46 -12.14 7.65
C ALA A 280 7.62 -12.71 6.23
N SER A 281 6.91 -13.79 5.91
CA SER A 281 6.94 -14.47 4.62
C SER A 281 6.08 -13.74 3.59
N PRO A 282 6.51 -13.67 2.30
CA PRO A 282 5.67 -13.15 1.22
C PRO A 282 4.48 -14.08 1.08
N GLY A 283 3.38 -13.73 1.73
CA GLY A 283 2.21 -14.58 1.73
C GLY A 283 1.43 -14.49 0.41
N TRP A 284 0.20 -15.00 0.40
CA TRP A 284 -0.51 -15.27 -0.85
C TRP A 284 -1.17 -14.02 -1.46
N ARG A 285 -1.47 -14.10 -2.76
CA ARG A 285 -2.04 -13.00 -3.56
C ARG A 285 -3.55 -13.18 -3.71
N PRO A 286 -4.40 -12.46 -2.96
CA PRO A 286 -5.85 -12.59 -3.08
C PRO A 286 -6.37 -12.09 -4.43
N PHE A 287 -7.52 -12.61 -4.86
CA PHE A 287 -8.18 -12.15 -6.08
C PHE A 287 -8.90 -10.82 -5.86
N ALA A 288 -9.70 -10.73 -4.80
CA ALA A 288 -10.20 -9.47 -4.28
C ALA A 288 -9.03 -8.71 -3.62
N GLN A 289 -8.78 -7.48 -4.08
CA GLN A 289 -7.67 -6.64 -3.60
C GLN A 289 -8.16 -5.57 -2.63
N GLU A 290 -9.33 -4.99 -2.90
CA GLU A 290 -9.93 -3.93 -2.08
C GLU A 290 -11.44 -4.18 -1.96
N LEU A 291 -11.95 -4.04 -0.74
CA LEU A 291 -13.35 -4.25 -0.38
C LEU A 291 -13.92 -2.98 0.26
N GLY A 292 -15.13 -2.62 -0.15
CA GLY A 292 -15.90 -1.50 0.38
C GLY A 292 -16.97 -2.00 1.34
N HIS A 293 -17.07 -1.37 2.51
CA HIS A 293 -18.08 -1.66 3.52
C HIS A 293 -18.90 -0.41 3.79
N ARG A 294 -20.19 -0.58 4.04
CA ARG A 294 -21.11 0.52 4.35
C ARG A 294 -21.70 0.32 5.75
N PRO A 295 -21.91 1.40 6.53
CA PRO A 295 -22.69 1.30 7.75
C PRO A 295 -24.11 0.83 7.42
N ARG A 296 -24.71 0.07 8.31
CA ARG A 296 -26.14 -0.26 8.22
C ARG A 296 -26.96 1.01 8.44
N LEU A 297 -28.12 1.08 7.78
CA LEU A 297 -29.06 2.17 8.03
C LEU A 297 -29.73 2.03 9.41
N ASN A 298 -30.06 0.79 9.80
CA ASN A 298 -30.59 0.45 11.10
C ASN A 298 -29.85 -0.75 11.71
N ALA A 299 -29.76 -0.81 13.04
CA ALA A 299 -29.05 -1.89 13.73
C ALA A 299 -29.56 -3.31 13.39
N ASP A 300 -30.86 -3.42 13.08
CA ASP A 300 -31.54 -4.68 12.75
C ASP A 300 -31.41 -5.07 11.26
N ASP A 301 -30.88 -4.18 10.42
CA ASP A 301 -30.71 -4.49 9.00
C ASP A 301 -29.64 -5.57 8.81
N PRO A 302 -29.83 -6.48 7.82
CA PRO A 302 -28.81 -7.47 7.51
C PRO A 302 -27.53 -6.78 7.04
N VAL A 303 -26.38 -7.29 7.45
CA VAL A 303 -25.09 -6.84 6.93
C VAL A 303 -25.01 -7.19 5.44
N GLU A 304 -24.94 -6.17 4.59
CA GLU A 304 -24.69 -6.34 3.16
C GLU A 304 -23.28 -6.91 2.94
N PRO A 305 -23.09 -7.80 1.96
CA PRO A 305 -21.76 -8.23 1.58
C PRO A 305 -20.88 -7.06 1.11
N PRO A 306 -19.55 -7.14 1.35
CA PRO A 306 -18.65 -6.08 0.94
C PRO A 306 -18.65 -5.91 -0.58
N VAL A 307 -18.63 -4.65 -1.02
CA VAL A 307 -18.53 -4.30 -2.44
C VAL A 307 -17.10 -4.52 -2.91
N LEU A 308 -16.92 -5.22 -4.02
CA LEU A 308 -15.60 -5.39 -4.63
C LEU A 308 -15.15 -4.08 -5.30
N LEU A 309 -14.17 -3.39 -4.72
CA LEU A 309 -13.64 -2.12 -5.23
C LEU A 309 -12.48 -2.33 -6.21
N ALA A 310 -11.61 -3.29 -5.91
CA ALA A 310 -10.49 -3.66 -6.78
C ALA A 310 -10.24 -5.17 -6.75
N HIS A 311 -9.82 -5.73 -7.88
CA HIS A 311 -9.49 -7.13 -8.02
C HIS A 311 -8.44 -7.36 -9.11
N ARG A 312 -7.76 -8.51 -9.05
CA ARG A 312 -6.96 -9.04 -10.16
C ARG A 312 -7.77 -10.03 -10.98
N ALA A 313 -7.50 -10.07 -12.29
CA ALA A 313 -8.06 -11.11 -13.15
C ALA A 313 -7.62 -12.49 -12.63
N PRO A 314 -8.53 -13.48 -12.57
CA PRO A 314 -8.20 -14.78 -12.02
C PRO A 314 -7.36 -15.64 -12.98
N LEU A 315 -7.57 -15.49 -14.28
CA LEU A 315 -6.85 -16.17 -15.35
C LEU A 315 -6.65 -15.21 -16.51
N ASP A 316 -5.52 -15.34 -17.20
CA ASP A 316 -5.22 -14.54 -18.38
C ASP A 316 -6.21 -14.84 -19.53
N GLY A 317 -6.63 -13.79 -20.23
CA GLY A 317 -7.46 -13.91 -21.43
C GLY A 317 -8.95 -14.16 -21.20
N LEU A 318 -9.44 -14.12 -19.96
CA LEU A 318 -10.88 -14.16 -19.70
C LEU A 318 -11.56 -12.84 -20.08
N GLU A 319 -12.75 -12.94 -20.67
CA GLU A 319 -13.57 -11.79 -21.01
C GLU A 319 -14.26 -11.24 -19.74
N PRO A 320 -13.99 -9.97 -19.34
CA PRO A 320 -14.72 -9.33 -18.26
C PRO A 320 -16.13 -8.96 -18.74
N ILE A 321 -17.14 -9.38 -17.98
CA ILE A 321 -18.56 -9.10 -18.25
C ILE A 321 -19.20 -8.20 -17.17
N GLY A 322 -18.43 -7.84 -16.15
CA GLY A 322 -18.81 -6.93 -15.07
C GLY A 322 -17.69 -6.81 -14.03
N PRO A 323 -17.85 -5.95 -13.00
CA PRO A 323 -16.86 -5.80 -11.93
C PRO A 323 -16.61 -7.12 -11.19
N GLY A 324 -15.45 -7.73 -11.39
CA GLY A 324 -15.12 -9.03 -10.80
C GLY A 324 -15.80 -10.22 -11.47
N LEU A 325 -16.57 -10.03 -12.54
CA LEU A 325 -17.26 -11.11 -13.25
C LEU A 325 -16.59 -11.39 -14.59
N TYR A 326 -16.28 -12.66 -14.83
CA TYR A 326 -15.61 -13.13 -16.03
C TYR A 326 -16.39 -14.25 -16.69
N ARG A 327 -16.55 -14.19 -18.01
CA ARG A 327 -17.12 -15.30 -18.78
C ARG A 327 -16.08 -16.41 -18.86
N TYR A 328 -16.40 -17.58 -18.28
CA TYR A 328 -15.54 -18.76 -18.38
C TYR A 328 -15.90 -19.60 -19.62
N SER A 329 -17.19 -19.84 -19.83
CA SER A 329 -17.75 -20.55 -20.97
C SER A 329 -19.21 -20.13 -21.20
N GLN A 330 -19.87 -20.71 -22.20
CA GLN A 330 -21.31 -20.50 -22.39
C GLN A 330 -22.07 -21.06 -21.17
N GLY A 331 -22.76 -20.19 -20.44
CA GLY A 331 -23.55 -20.57 -19.25
C GLY A 331 -22.76 -20.69 -17.94
N THR A 332 -21.47 -20.39 -17.91
CA THR A 332 -20.66 -20.42 -16.67
C THR A 332 -19.85 -19.15 -16.52
N VAL A 333 -19.91 -18.57 -15.32
CA VAL A 333 -19.14 -17.37 -14.96
C VAL A 333 -18.23 -17.65 -13.78
N LEU A 334 -17.12 -16.92 -13.76
CA LEU A 334 -16.18 -16.88 -12.67
C LEU A 334 -16.29 -15.51 -12.02
N GLU A 335 -16.74 -15.47 -10.78
CA GLU A 335 -16.92 -14.25 -10.00
C GLU A 335 -15.83 -14.15 -8.93
N VAL A 336 -15.23 -12.98 -8.78
CA VAL A 336 -14.30 -12.68 -7.69
C VAL A 336 -15.11 -12.28 -6.48
N VAL A 337 -14.94 -13.01 -5.38
CA VAL A 337 -15.58 -12.73 -4.08
C VAL A 337 -14.53 -12.55 -3.00
N GLN A 338 -14.89 -12.00 -1.85
CA GLN A 338 -13.91 -11.69 -0.80
C GLN A 338 -13.11 -12.93 -0.32
N SER A 339 -13.70 -14.12 -0.37
CA SER A 339 -13.04 -15.39 0.02
C SER A 339 -12.24 -16.07 -1.10
N GLY A 340 -12.29 -15.55 -2.33
CA GLY A 340 -11.57 -16.12 -3.48
C GLY A 340 -12.36 -16.01 -4.79
N LEU A 341 -12.63 -17.16 -5.41
CA LEU A 341 -13.36 -17.26 -6.67
C LEU A 341 -14.64 -18.05 -6.48
N TRP A 342 -15.67 -17.69 -7.22
CA TRP A 342 -16.93 -18.40 -7.27
C TRP A 342 -17.26 -18.80 -8.71
N VAL A 343 -17.31 -20.12 -8.93
CA VAL A 343 -17.75 -20.75 -10.17
C VAL A 343 -19.24 -21.02 -10.07
N ARG A 344 -20.02 -20.35 -10.91
CA ARG A 344 -21.48 -20.42 -10.89
C ARG A 344 -22.12 -20.37 -12.29
N PRO A 345 -23.40 -20.76 -12.41
CA PRO A 345 -24.17 -20.51 -13.62
C PRO A 345 -24.18 -19.02 -13.99
N ALA A 346 -24.41 -18.74 -15.28
CA ALA A 346 -24.57 -17.36 -15.75
C ALA A 346 -25.76 -16.67 -15.06
N ASP A 347 -26.87 -17.39 -14.91
CA ASP A 347 -28.00 -16.96 -14.09
C ASP A 347 -27.61 -16.95 -12.63
N GLU A 348 -27.95 -15.86 -11.95
CA GLU A 348 -27.54 -15.64 -10.57
C GLU A 348 -28.28 -16.59 -9.60
N PRO A 349 -27.55 -17.37 -8.78
CA PRO A 349 -28.16 -18.22 -7.76
C PRO A 349 -28.89 -17.41 -6.68
N VAL A 350 -29.98 -17.97 -6.13
CA VAL A 350 -30.82 -17.32 -5.10
C VAL A 350 -30.03 -16.95 -3.84
N ASP A 351 -28.99 -17.72 -3.51
CA ASP A 351 -28.15 -17.52 -2.33
C ASP A 351 -26.83 -16.79 -2.62
N ALA A 352 -26.77 -16.01 -3.70
CA ALA A 352 -25.58 -15.29 -4.13
C ALA A 352 -24.96 -14.40 -3.04
N GLU A 353 -25.79 -13.59 -2.36
CA GLU A 353 -25.33 -12.71 -1.28
C GLU A 353 -24.67 -13.50 -0.12
N ALA A 354 -25.19 -14.70 0.18
CA ALA A 354 -24.60 -15.54 1.23
C ALA A 354 -23.21 -16.05 0.85
N VAL A 355 -22.95 -16.29 -0.44
CA VAL A 355 -21.62 -16.68 -0.95
C VAL A 355 -20.67 -15.48 -0.97
N ARG A 356 -21.14 -14.31 -1.43
CA ARG A 356 -20.37 -13.06 -1.42
C ARG A 356 -19.97 -12.65 0.01
N GLY A 357 -20.82 -12.93 0.99
CA GLY A 357 -20.58 -12.65 2.41
C GLY A 357 -19.66 -13.64 3.15
N ILE A 358 -19.08 -14.64 2.48
CA ILE A 358 -18.13 -15.58 3.10
C ILE A 358 -16.80 -14.85 3.33
N PRO A 359 -16.32 -14.69 4.58
CA PRO A 359 -15.13 -13.91 4.88
C PRO A 359 -13.84 -14.51 4.30
N PRO A 360 -12.81 -13.68 4.04
CA PRO A 360 -11.48 -14.15 3.61
C PRO A 360 -10.82 -15.02 4.68
N ARG A 361 -9.88 -15.88 4.25
CA ARG A 361 -9.07 -16.72 5.14
C ARG A 361 -7.59 -16.39 5.00
N PRO A 362 -6.84 -16.33 6.12
CA PRO A 362 -5.41 -16.06 6.06
C PRO A 362 -4.65 -17.20 5.36
N GLU A 363 -5.13 -18.44 5.51
CA GLU A 363 -4.50 -19.65 4.96
C GLU A 363 -4.52 -19.74 3.43
N GLY A 364 -5.36 -18.94 2.76
CA GLY A 364 -5.51 -18.99 1.31
C GLY A 364 -6.94 -18.82 0.79
N GLY A 365 -7.07 -18.86 -0.54
CA GLY A 365 -8.32 -18.62 -1.26
C GLY A 365 -9.20 -19.86 -1.40
N LEU A 366 -10.51 -19.64 -1.53
CA LEU A 366 -11.47 -20.67 -1.90
C LEU A 366 -11.81 -20.56 -3.39
N ILE A 367 -11.97 -21.70 -4.06
CA ILE A 367 -12.63 -21.79 -5.37
C ILE A 367 -13.99 -22.44 -5.11
N ILE A 368 -14.96 -21.59 -4.82
CA ILE A 368 -16.31 -22.00 -4.47
C ILE A 368 -17.00 -22.46 -5.75
N HIS A 369 -17.63 -23.63 -5.72
CA HIS A 369 -18.50 -24.07 -6.80
C HIS A 369 -19.94 -24.17 -6.32
N ASP A 370 -20.88 -23.76 -7.18
CA ASP A 370 -22.29 -23.83 -6.88
C ASP A 370 -22.75 -25.28 -6.57
N ALA A 371 -23.81 -25.40 -5.77
CA ALA A 371 -24.37 -26.66 -5.29
C ALA A 371 -25.76 -26.98 -5.88
N GLY A 372 -26.23 -26.20 -6.87
CA GLY A 372 -27.50 -26.38 -7.56
C GLY A 372 -27.54 -27.55 -8.55
N PRO A 373 -28.49 -27.54 -9.51
CA PRO A 373 -28.69 -28.62 -10.48
C PRO A 373 -27.42 -29.02 -11.25
N ASP A 374 -26.55 -28.04 -11.52
CA ASP A 374 -25.30 -28.22 -12.26
C ASP A 374 -24.06 -28.45 -11.37
N ALA A 375 -24.23 -28.81 -10.09
CA ALA A 375 -23.14 -28.91 -9.12
C ALA A 375 -21.95 -29.78 -9.58
N ALA A 376 -22.22 -30.90 -10.27
CA ALA A 376 -21.17 -31.77 -10.80
C ALA A 376 -20.37 -31.11 -11.95
N TRP A 377 -21.02 -30.27 -12.76
CA TRP A 377 -20.36 -29.45 -13.77
C TRP A 377 -19.57 -28.32 -13.12
N MET A 378 -20.16 -27.56 -12.20
CA MET A 378 -19.48 -26.45 -11.52
C MET A 378 -18.25 -26.93 -10.73
N ARG A 379 -18.32 -28.10 -10.09
CA ARG A 379 -17.16 -28.73 -9.44
C ARG A 379 -16.05 -29.09 -10.43
N ARG A 380 -16.39 -29.60 -11.62
CA ARG A 380 -15.39 -29.89 -12.66
C ARG A 380 -14.69 -28.61 -13.11
N ILE A 381 -15.44 -27.54 -13.36
CA ILE A 381 -14.89 -26.24 -13.74
C ILE A 381 -14.02 -25.66 -12.63
N ALA A 382 -14.43 -25.74 -11.35
CA ALA A 382 -13.59 -25.29 -10.23
C ALA A 382 -12.24 -26.02 -10.15
N THR A 383 -12.23 -27.33 -10.37
CA THR A 383 -10.98 -28.11 -10.44
C THR A 383 -10.13 -27.72 -11.65
N GLU A 384 -10.74 -27.43 -12.79
CA GLU A 384 -10.05 -26.95 -13.97
C GLU A 384 -9.43 -25.56 -13.76
N VAL A 385 -10.19 -24.62 -13.19
CA VAL A 385 -9.71 -23.30 -12.80
C VAL A 385 -8.51 -23.43 -11.88
N LEU A 386 -8.57 -24.28 -10.84
CA LEU A 386 -7.43 -24.52 -9.94
C LEU A 386 -6.16 -24.95 -10.71
N ARG A 387 -6.30 -25.84 -11.70
CA ARG A 387 -5.17 -26.32 -12.52
C ARG A 387 -4.58 -25.26 -13.44
N ARG A 388 -5.37 -24.23 -13.79
CA ARG A 388 -4.95 -23.12 -14.67
C ARG A 388 -4.33 -21.96 -13.91
N LEU A 389 -4.49 -21.89 -12.59
CA LEU A 389 -3.84 -20.88 -11.76
C LEU A 389 -2.32 -21.04 -11.79
N ASP A 390 -1.61 -19.94 -11.58
CA ASP A 390 -0.16 -19.99 -11.37
C ASP A 390 0.21 -20.85 -10.16
N ALA A 391 1.42 -21.41 -10.16
CA ALA A 391 1.83 -22.40 -9.17
C ALA A 391 1.83 -21.86 -7.72
N GLU A 392 2.04 -20.56 -7.52
CA GLU A 392 2.00 -19.94 -6.18
C GLU A 392 0.55 -19.86 -5.70
N THR A 393 -0.34 -19.27 -6.49
CA THR A 393 -1.76 -19.13 -6.16
C THR A 393 -2.46 -20.49 -6.02
N GLY A 394 -2.16 -21.44 -6.93
CA GLY A 394 -2.79 -22.76 -6.95
C GLY A 394 -2.49 -23.58 -5.70
N ARG A 395 -1.30 -23.45 -5.09
CA ARG A 395 -0.97 -24.11 -3.81
C ARG A 395 -1.76 -23.57 -2.63
N MET A 396 -2.19 -22.31 -2.71
CA MET A 396 -2.93 -21.61 -1.66
C MET A 396 -4.43 -21.64 -1.87
N CYS A 397 -4.91 -22.23 -2.97
CA CYS A 397 -6.34 -22.29 -3.29
C CYS A 397 -6.87 -23.72 -3.17
N ARG A 398 -8.13 -23.85 -2.77
CA ARG A 398 -8.82 -25.15 -2.77
C ARG A 398 -10.27 -25.05 -3.23
N PRO A 399 -10.77 -26.03 -4.00
CA PRO A 399 -12.17 -26.09 -4.39
C PRO A 399 -13.05 -26.50 -3.20
N VAL A 400 -14.24 -25.93 -3.10
CA VAL A 400 -15.22 -26.23 -2.06
C VAL A 400 -16.63 -25.96 -2.57
N SER A 401 -17.63 -26.69 -2.07
CA SER A 401 -19.02 -26.39 -2.41
C SER A 401 -19.48 -25.11 -1.71
N ALA A 402 -20.40 -24.37 -2.34
CA ALA A 402 -21.03 -23.19 -1.73
C ALA A 402 -21.69 -23.51 -0.38
N SER A 403 -22.31 -24.68 -0.24
CA SER A 403 -22.94 -25.13 1.01
C SER A 403 -21.91 -25.37 2.12
N ASP A 404 -20.81 -26.08 1.82
CA ASP A 404 -19.75 -26.35 2.81
C ASP A 404 -19.02 -25.08 3.24
N ALA A 405 -18.78 -24.17 2.29
CA ALA A 405 -18.12 -22.90 2.54
C ALA A 405 -18.95 -22.03 3.49
N ARG A 406 -20.27 -21.95 3.28
CA ARG A 406 -21.21 -21.24 4.17
C ARG A 406 -21.29 -21.87 5.54
N ALA A 407 -21.47 -23.18 5.61
CA ALA A 407 -21.54 -23.90 6.89
C ALA A 407 -20.24 -23.72 7.71
N ALA A 408 -19.09 -23.67 7.05
CA ALA A 408 -17.81 -23.37 7.71
C ALA A 408 -17.74 -21.92 8.21
N ALA A 409 -18.20 -20.95 7.41
CA ALA A 409 -18.23 -19.54 7.81
C ALA A 409 -19.15 -19.31 9.02
N GLU A 410 -20.33 -19.92 9.05
CA GLU A 410 -21.26 -19.84 10.17
C GLU A 410 -20.67 -20.44 11.45
N ARG A 411 -19.99 -21.59 11.35
CA ARG A 411 -19.28 -22.18 12.49
C ARG A 411 -18.21 -21.23 13.03
N SER A 412 -17.39 -20.63 12.16
CA SER A 412 -16.38 -19.66 12.57
C SER A 412 -16.98 -18.44 13.28
N ARG A 413 -18.08 -17.88 12.77
CA ARG A 413 -18.79 -16.76 13.43
C ARG A 413 -19.30 -17.13 14.82
N ARG A 414 -19.87 -18.34 14.99
CA ARG A 414 -20.34 -18.83 16.29
C ARG A 414 -19.18 -19.02 17.28
N THR A 415 -18.06 -19.55 16.82
CA THR A 415 -16.87 -19.72 17.68
C THR A 415 -16.29 -18.37 18.09
N SER A 416 -16.23 -17.38 17.19
CA SER A 416 -15.79 -16.02 17.55
C SER A 416 -16.76 -15.29 18.47
N ALA A 417 -18.02 -15.74 18.57
CA ALA A 417 -19.01 -15.16 19.46
C ALA A 417 -19.06 -15.78 20.86
N ALA A 418 -18.42 -16.94 21.03
CA ALA A 418 -18.35 -17.64 22.31
C ALA A 418 -17.03 -17.41 23.07
N ALA A 419 -16.05 -16.78 22.42
CA ALA A 419 -14.76 -16.35 22.98
C ALA A 419 -14.81 -14.86 23.31
#